data_AF-A0A752IMC9-F1
#
_entry.id   AF-A0A752IMC9-F1
#
_cell.length_a   1.000
_cell.length_b   1.000
_cell.length_c   1.000
_cell.angle_alpha   90.00
_cell.angle_beta   90.00
_cell.angle_gamma   90.00
#
_symmetry.space_group_name_H-M   'P 1'
#
loop_
_entity.id
_entity.type
_entity.pdbx_description
1 polymer ?
#
loop_
_entity_poly.entity_id
_entity_poly.type
_entity_poly.pdbx_seq_one_letter_code
_entity_poly.pdbx_strand_id
1 'polypeptide(L)'
;MEDKINFLYQSLNDTQATIKAIDVKIGFLFVIAFMPITVLQTLNSTVMTIWSANAIYKLCLISICVSWLLSVVYLFLALTSISDPNKHMHGAKPSGLFYGKGIFKIETENFGFKIKVTSNLTVDEVVSNLPDQNGILKELTYEKMKITYIREIKLGYYSRSTKLMSFWLLLSTAIYLINNFIKI
;
A
#
# COMPACT_ATOMS: atom_id res chain seq x y z
N MET A 1 -21.18 -6.98 27.40
CA MET A 1 -19.73 -7.15 27.12
C MET A 1 -19.54 -7.91 25.81
N GLU A 2 -20.34 -8.96 25.61
CA GLU A 2 -20.49 -9.67 24.33
C GLU A 2 -20.76 -8.75 23.14
N ASP A 3 -21.64 -7.74 23.28
CA ASP A 3 -21.89 -6.75 22.21
C ASP A 3 -20.62 -5.98 21.79
N LYS A 4 -19.73 -5.65 22.74
CA LYS A 4 -18.47 -4.95 22.45
C LYS A 4 -17.51 -5.85 21.69
N ILE A 5 -17.44 -7.13 22.07
CA ILE A 5 -16.63 -8.13 21.39
C ILE A 5 -17.15 -8.35 19.97
N ASN A 6 -18.47 -8.53 19.79
CA ASN A 6 -19.11 -8.67 18.49
C ASN A 6 -18.90 -7.44 17.61
N PHE A 7 -19.03 -6.23 18.17
CA PHE A 7 -18.72 -4.98 17.48
C PHE A 7 -17.27 -4.94 16.99
N LEU A 8 -16.30 -5.34 17.84
CA LEU A 8 -14.88 -5.36 17.45
C LEU A 8 -14.60 -6.38 16.35
N TYR A 9 -15.19 -7.58 16.42
CA TYR A 9 -15.06 -8.59 15.36
C TYR A 9 -15.59 -8.07 14.02
N GLN A 10 -16.80 -7.50 14.01
CA GLN A 10 -17.37 -6.89 12.79
C GLN A 10 -16.46 -5.76 12.27
N SER A 11 -16.04 -4.86 13.15
CA SER A 11 -15.18 -3.74 12.77
C SER A 11 -13.81 -4.19 12.23
N LEU A 12 -13.22 -5.24 12.78
CA LEU A 12 -12.00 -5.87 12.28
C LEU A 12 -12.21 -6.40 10.86
N ASN A 13 -13.27 -7.18 10.66
CA ASN A 13 -13.61 -7.77 9.35
C ASN A 13 -13.84 -6.68 8.29
N ASP A 14 -14.60 -5.63 8.62
CA ASP A 14 -14.86 -4.51 7.71
C ASP A 14 -13.58 -3.75 7.33
N THR A 15 -12.68 -3.58 8.31
CA THR A 15 -11.40 -2.90 8.06
C THR A 15 -10.51 -3.73 7.16
N GLN A 16 -10.44 -5.05 7.36
CA GLN A 16 -9.72 -5.95 6.47
C GLN A 16 -10.33 -5.99 5.06
N ALA A 17 -11.66 -6.02 4.95
CA ALA A 17 -12.35 -5.96 3.66
C ALA A 17 -12.00 -4.66 2.92
N THR A 18 -11.94 -3.54 3.65
CA THR A 18 -11.50 -2.25 3.10
C THR A 18 -10.05 -2.30 2.61
N ILE A 19 -9.13 -2.89 3.38
CA ILE A 19 -7.72 -3.06 2.96
C ILE A 19 -7.64 -3.92 1.68
N LYS A 20 -8.35 -5.05 1.63
CA LYS A 20 -8.41 -5.91 0.43
C LYS A 20 -8.94 -5.14 -0.78
N ALA A 21 -9.97 -4.32 -0.60
CA ALA A 21 -10.50 -3.48 -1.68
C ALA A 21 -9.49 -2.41 -2.15
N ILE A 22 -8.70 -1.83 -1.24
CA ILE A 22 -7.60 -0.93 -1.59
C ILE A 22 -6.52 -1.67 -2.40
N ASP A 23 -6.13 -2.87 -1.96
CA ASP A 23 -5.10 -3.67 -2.64
C ASP A 23 -5.50 -4.04 -4.07
N VAL A 24 -6.77 -4.38 -4.30
CA VAL A 24 -7.32 -4.59 -5.66
C VAL A 24 -7.23 -3.31 -6.51
N LYS A 25 -7.60 -2.15 -5.95
CA LYS A 25 -7.49 -0.85 -6.67
C LYS A 25 -6.05 -0.49 -6.99
N ILE A 26 -5.11 -0.74 -6.08
CA ILE A 26 -3.67 -0.56 -6.32
C ILE A 26 -3.22 -1.43 -7.49
N GLY A 27 -3.67 -2.70 -7.55
CA GLY A 27 -3.41 -3.60 -8.67
C GLY A 27 -3.85 -3.01 -10.02
N PHE A 28 -5.06 -2.46 -10.08
CA PHE A 28 -5.55 -1.78 -11.29
C PHE A 28 -4.71 -0.53 -11.65
N LEU A 29 -4.31 0.27 -10.66
CA LEU A 29 -3.46 1.44 -10.90
C LEU A 29 -2.07 1.03 -11.43
N PHE A 30 -1.50 -0.09 -11.00
CA PHE A 30 -0.23 -0.56 -11.58
C PHE A 30 -0.34 -0.81 -13.09
N VAL A 31 -1.44 -1.42 -13.56
CA VAL A 31 -1.67 -1.65 -15.00
C VAL A 31 -1.66 -0.32 -15.78
N ILE A 32 -2.37 0.68 -15.26
CA ILE A 32 -2.41 2.03 -15.87
C ILE A 32 -1.03 2.68 -15.85
N ALA A 33 -0.33 2.62 -14.71
CA ALA A 33 0.97 3.25 -14.54
C ALA A 33 2.06 2.64 -15.43
N PHE A 34 1.95 1.35 -15.77
CA PHE A 34 2.90 0.66 -16.66
C PHE A 34 2.51 0.72 -18.14
N MET A 35 1.31 1.16 -18.49
CA MET A 35 0.87 1.32 -19.89
C MET A 35 1.86 2.13 -20.76
N PRO A 36 2.46 3.25 -20.32
CA PRO A 36 3.40 4.02 -21.14
C PRO A 36 4.62 3.23 -21.58
N ILE A 37 5.06 2.24 -20.78
CA ILE A 37 6.22 1.40 -21.10
C ILE A 37 5.95 0.60 -22.39
N THR A 38 4.70 0.17 -22.60
CA THR A 38 4.31 -0.62 -23.76
C THR A 38 4.34 0.16 -25.07
N VAL A 39 4.33 1.49 -25.02
CA VAL A 39 4.26 2.39 -26.18
C VAL A 39 5.46 3.33 -26.31
N LEU A 40 6.55 3.07 -25.58
CA LEU A 40 7.74 3.94 -25.54
C LEU A 40 8.31 4.25 -26.93
N GLN A 41 8.35 3.26 -27.82
CA GLN A 41 8.88 3.45 -29.18
C GLN A 41 8.08 4.50 -29.96
N THR A 42 6.74 4.46 -29.83
CA THR A 42 5.84 5.43 -30.47
C THR A 42 5.99 6.82 -29.86
N LEU A 43 6.15 6.89 -28.53
CA LEU A 43 6.29 8.16 -27.81
C LEU A 43 7.59 8.91 -28.13
N ASN A 44 8.65 8.21 -28.51
CA ASN A 44 9.97 8.81 -28.69
C ASN A 44 9.98 10.00 -29.67
N SER A 45 9.26 9.88 -30.79
CA SER A 45 9.15 10.97 -31.78
C SER A 45 8.50 12.22 -31.20
N THR A 46 7.38 12.05 -30.49
CA THR A 46 6.61 13.15 -29.88
C THR A 46 7.40 13.82 -28.75
N VAL A 47 8.10 13.01 -27.95
CA VAL A 47 8.99 13.50 -26.89
C VAL A 47 10.11 14.37 -27.46
N MET A 48 10.73 13.97 -28.58
CA MET A 48 11.78 14.76 -29.22
C MET A 48 11.24 16.08 -29.79
N THR A 49 10.05 16.10 -30.40
CA THR A 49 9.40 17.33 -30.86
C THR A 49 9.17 18.30 -29.70
N ILE A 50 8.55 17.82 -28.62
CA ILE A 50 8.29 18.63 -27.40
C ILE A 50 9.60 19.11 -26.77
N TRP A 51 10.65 18.27 -26.79
CA TRP A 51 11.96 18.62 -26.28
C TRP A 51 12.67 19.66 -27.14
N SER A 52 12.42 19.72 -28.45
CA SER A 52 12.97 20.77 -29.31
C SER A 52 12.24 22.11 -29.19
N ALA A 53 11.05 22.13 -28.58
CA ALA A 53 10.22 23.31 -28.43
C ALA A 53 10.70 24.27 -27.31
N ASN A 54 9.82 25.19 -26.93
CA ASN A 54 10.05 26.21 -25.90
C ASN A 54 10.28 25.61 -24.49
N ALA A 55 10.95 26.39 -23.63
CA ALA A 55 11.29 26.00 -22.26
C ALA A 55 10.08 25.56 -21.42
N ILE A 56 8.90 26.15 -21.65
CA ILE A 56 7.66 25.78 -20.95
C ILE A 56 7.28 24.32 -21.25
N TYR A 57 7.32 23.90 -22.51
CA TYR A 57 6.98 22.52 -22.90
C TYR A 57 7.97 21.50 -22.36
N LYS A 58 9.26 21.86 -22.31
CA LYS A 58 10.29 21.05 -21.63
C LYS A 58 9.99 20.86 -20.14
N LEU A 59 9.64 21.93 -19.44
CA LEU A 59 9.27 21.87 -18.02
C LEU A 59 8.02 21.01 -17.79
N CYS A 60 7.02 21.12 -18.67
CA CYS A 60 5.83 20.26 -18.61
C CYS A 60 6.18 18.79 -18.82
N LEU A 61 7.05 18.47 -19.79
CA LEU A 61 7.52 17.10 -20.04
C LEU A 61 8.30 16.52 -18.84
N ILE A 62 9.18 17.31 -18.23
CA ILE A 62 9.88 16.90 -16.99
C ILE A 62 8.86 16.64 -15.87
N SER A 63 7.85 17.51 -15.73
CA SER A 63 6.80 17.36 -14.72
C SER A 63 5.97 16.10 -14.93
N ILE A 64 5.66 15.74 -16.19
CA ILE A 64 5.03 14.47 -16.57
C ILE A 64 5.88 13.28 -16.11
N CYS A 65 7.17 13.26 -16.45
CA CYS A 65 8.06 12.16 -16.09
C CYS A 65 8.22 12.01 -14.58
N VAL A 66 8.42 13.11 -13.85
CA VAL A 66 8.58 13.10 -12.39
C VAL A 66 7.28 12.68 -11.70
N SER A 67 6.13 13.21 -12.11
CA SER A 67 4.85 12.83 -11.53
C SER A 67 4.51 11.36 -11.78
N TRP A 68 4.77 10.86 -12.98
CA TRP A 68 4.64 9.44 -13.30
C TRP A 68 5.54 8.57 -12.42
N LEU A 69 6.84 8.86 -12.34
CA LEU A 69 7.79 8.07 -11.55
C LEU A 69 7.44 8.08 -10.06
N LEU A 70 7.10 9.25 -9.50
CA LEU A 70 6.65 9.35 -8.12
C LEU A 70 5.33 8.60 -7.89
N SER A 71 4.40 8.60 -8.85
CA SER A 71 3.14 7.85 -8.72
C SER A 71 3.41 6.34 -8.58
N VAL A 72 4.36 5.81 -9.36
CA VAL A 72 4.80 4.40 -9.31
C VAL A 72 5.46 4.09 -7.97
N VAL A 73 6.37 4.95 -7.50
CA VAL A 73 7.01 4.79 -6.18
C VAL A 73 5.95 4.73 -5.07
N TYR A 74 4.96 5.61 -5.09
CA TYR A 74 3.88 5.57 -4.10
C TYR A 74 2.96 4.35 -4.24
N LEU A 75 2.76 3.79 -5.44
CA LEU A 75 2.06 2.50 -5.58
C LEU A 75 2.84 1.37 -4.90
N PHE A 76 4.16 1.30 -5.11
CA PHE A 76 5.00 0.32 -4.43
C PHE A 76 5.01 0.50 -2.91
N LEU A 77 5.06 1.73 -2.42
CA LEU A 77 4.93 2.00 -0.98
C LEU A 77 3.55 1.60 -0.44
N ALA A 78 2.47 1.86 -1.19
CA ALA A 78 1.13 1.43 -0.79
C ALA A 78 1.02 -0.10 -0.71
N LEU A 79 1.63 -0.82 -1.66
CA LEU A 79 1.65 -2.29 -1.68
C LEU A 79 2.51 -2.88 -0.55
N THR A 80 3.71 -2.34 -0.34
CA THR A 80 4.72 -2.88 0.60
C THR A 80 4.61 -2.32 2.01
N SER A 81 3.72 -1.35 2.25
CA SER A 81 3.51 -0.74 3.58
C SER A 81 2.96 -1.72 4.61
N ILE A 82 3.87 -2.53 5.11
CA ILE A 82 3.74 -3.39 6.27
C ILE A 82 4.81 -2.89 7.25
N SER A 83 4.68 -1.64 7.71
CA SER A 83 5.51 -1.16 8.83
C SER A 83 5.01 -1.83 10.09
N ASP A 84 5.91 -2.32 10.95
CA ASP A 84 5.55 -2.91 12.24
C ASP A 84 4.65 -1.96 13.05
N PRO A 85 3.34 -2.25 13.18
CA PRO A 85 2.42 -1.37 13.89
C PRO A 85 2.80 -1.23 15.36
N ASN A 86 3.49 -2.22 15.94
CA ASN A 86 3.86 -2.21 17.36
C ASN A 86 4.76 -1.01 17.71
N LYS A 87 5.52 -0.46 16.74
CA LYS A 87 6.38 0.72 16.96
C LYS A 87 5.60 2.05 17.01
N HIS A 88 4.38 2.07 16.49
CA HIS A 88 3.55 3.26 16.35
C HIS A 88 2.36 3.26 17.33
N MET A 89 2.38 2.35 18.29
CA MET A 89 1.34 2.15 19.30
C MET A 89 1.80 2.57 20.68
N HIS A 90 0.95 3.36 21.34
CA HIS A 90 1.11 3.79 22.72
C HIS A 90 0.31 2.88 23.66
N GLY A 91 0.78 2.76 24.90
CA GLY A 91 0.10 2.01 25.97
C GLY A 91 0.47 0.54 26.07
N ALA A 92 -0.32 -0.19 26.87
CA ALA A 92 -0.12 -1.62 27.11
C ALA A 92 -0.33 -2.44 25.84
N LYS A 93 0.66 -3.26 25.49
CA LYS A 93 0.64 -4.11 24.30
C LYS A 93 0.34 -5.53 24.77
N PRO A 94 -0.88 -6.05 24.55
CA PRO A 94 -1.19 -7.43 24.88
C PRO A 94 -0.41 -8.38 23.96
N SER A 95 -0.46 -9.68 24.26
CA SER A 95 0.45 -10.69 23.71
C SER A 95 0.38 -10.83 22.18
N GLY A 96 -0.73 -10.46 21.54
CA GLY A 96 -0.89 -10.62 20.09
C GLY A 96 -1.32 -12.03 19.69
N LEU A 97 -1.83 -12.83 20.64
CA LEU A 97 -2.36 -14.17 20.45
C LEU A 97 -3.48 -14.23 19.40
N PHE A 98 -4.25 -13.16 19.20
CA PHE A 98 -5.41 -13.18 18.28
C PHE A 98 -5.03 -13.45 16.81
N TYR A 99 -3.88 -12.95 16.33
CA TYR A 99 -3.29 -13.37 15.04
C TYR A 99 -2.04 -14.23 15.22
N GLY A 100 -1.87 -14.86 16.39
CA GLY A 100 -0.78 -15.78 16.65
C GLY A 100 0.62 -15.16 16.60
N LYS A 101 0.75 -13.89 17.00
CA LYS A 101 2.03 -13.21 17.07
C LYS A 101 2.98 -13.99 18.00
N GLY A 102 4.18 -14.31 17.50
CA GLY A 102 5.21 -15.02 18.27
C GLY A 102 5.05 -16.53 18.34
N ILE A 103 3.94 -17.10 17.86
CA ILE A 103 3.73 -18.56 17.79
C ILE A 103 4.73 -19.20 16.82
N PHE A 104 5.02 -18.53 15.70
CA PHE A 104 5.98 -19.01 14.71
C PHE A 104 7.19 -18.08 14.61
N LYS A 105 8.37 -18.69 14.47
CA LYS A 105 9.62 -18.03 14.09
C LYS A 105 9.87 -18.28 12.61
N ILE A 106 10.20 -17.20 11.91
CA ILE A 106 10.60 -17.25 10.50
C ILE A 106 12.12 -17.02 10.47
N GLU A 107 12.84 -17.97 9.86
CA GLU A 107 14.27 -17.89 9.63
C GLU A 107 14.52 -17.94 8.11
N THR A 108 15.39 -17.06 7.62
CA THR A 108 15.79 -17.04 6.21
C THR A 108 17.18 -17.66 6.09
N GLU A 109 17.26 -18.79 5.39
CA GLU A 109 18.53 -19.46 5.05
C GLU A 109 18.93 -19.08 3.62
N ASN A 110 20.23 -19.20 3.29
CA ASN A 110 20.76 -18.99 1.94
C ASN A 110 20.31 -17.67 1.30
N PHE A 111 20.65 -16.52 1.89
CA PHE A 111 20.37 -15.20 1.31
C PHE A 111 18.89 -14.93 0.96
N GLY A 112 17.95 -15.68 1.56
CA GLY A 112 16.50 -15.53 1.34
C GLY A 112 15.89 -16.49 0.33
N PHE A 113 16.66 -17.42 -0.25
CA PHE A 113 16.12 -18.43 -1.19
C PHE A 113 15.31 -19.53 -0.49
N LYS A 114 15.51 -19.72 0.82
CA LYS A 114 14.76 -20.69 1.61
C LYS A 114 14.21 -20.05 2.88
N ILE A 115 12.91 -20.13 3.07
CA ILE A 115 12.22 -19.67 4.27
C ILE A 115 11.89 -20.89 5.12
N LYS A 116 12.41 -20.92 6.35
CA LYS A 116 12.11 -21.94 7.35
C LYS A 116 11.15 -21.33 8.38
N VAL A 117 10.05 -22.03 8.66
CA VAL A 117 9.05 -21.62 9.64
C VAL A 117 8.95 -22.71 10.70
N THR A 118 9.18 -22.36 11.97
CA THR A 118 9.12 -23.29 13.11
C THR A 118 8.25 -22.70 14.21
N SER A 119 7.49 -23.54 14.91
CA SER A 119 6.71 -23.11 16.08
C SER A 119 7.62 -22.85 17.27
N ASN A 120 7.46 -21.71 17.93
CA ASN A 120 8.09 -21.39 19.21
C ASN A 120 7.30 -21.93 20.41
N LEU A 121 6.00 -22.18 20.21
CA LEU A 121 5.08 -22.64 21.26
C LEU A 121 4.43 -23.96 20.84
N THR A 122 4.21 -24.81 21.83
CA THR A 122 3.41 -26.04 21.72
C THR A 122 1.91 -25.72 21.78
N VAL A 123 1.08 -26.69 21.39
CA VAL A 123 -0.39 -26.55 21.46
C VAL A 123 -0.85 -26.27 22.90
N ASP A 124 -0.30 -26.99 23.88
CA ASP A 124 -0.67 -26.85 25.30
C ASP A 124 -0.26 -25.48 25.87
N GLU A 125 0.90 -24.95 25.44
CA GLU A 125 1.32 -23.59 25.77
C GLU A 125 0.39 -22.54 25.15
N VAL A 126 -0.12 -22.76 23.93
CA VAL A 126 -1.08 -21.82 23.32
C VAL A 126 -2.41 -21.83 24.08
N VAL A 127 -2.92 -23.02 24.45
CA VAL A 127 -4.18 -23.17 25.20
C VAL A 127 -4.07 -22.54 26.58
N SER A 128 -2.96 -22.76 27.29
CA SER A 128 -2.75 -22.19 28.63
C SER A 128 -2.58 -20.66 28.62
N ASN A 129 -2.18 -20.08 27.50
CA ASN A 129 -2.03 -18.63 27.33
C ASN A 129 -3.31 -17.92 26.85
N LEU A 130 -4.42 -18.64 26.62
CA LEU A 130 -5.66 -18.00 26.16
C LEU A 130 -6.17 -16.96 27.17
N PRO A 131 -6.49 -15.74 26.73
CA PRO A 131 -6.90 -14.67 27.63
C PRO A 131 -8.32 -14.88 28.19
N ASP A 132 -8.57 -14.28 29.35
CA ASP A 132 -9.91 -14.12 29.92
C ASP A 132 -10.76 -13.13 29.09
N GLN A 133 -12.05 -12.97 29.42
CA GLN A 133 -12.95 -12.09 28.64
C GLN A 133 -12.45 -10.63 28.53
N ASN A 134 -11.83 -10.09 29.59
CA ASN A 134 -11.25 -8.75 29.55
C ASN A 134 -9.98 -8.71 28.69
N GLY A 135 -9.15 -9.76 28.75
CA GLY A 135 -8.00 -9.94 27.89
C GLY A 135 -8.39 -10.04 26.41
N ILE A 136 -9.45 -10.78 26.08
CA ILE A 136 -10.02 -10.84 24.71
C ILE A 136 -10.39 -9.44 24.22
N LEU A 137 -11.07 -8.64 25.04
CA LEU A 137 -11.45 -7.28 24.65
C LEU A 137 -10.23 -6.39 24.36
N LYS A 138 -9.20 -6.46 25.21
CA LYS A 138 -7.94 -5.70 25.03
C LYS A 138 -7.19 -6.16 23.78
N GLU A 139 -7.12 -7.46 23.58
CA GLU A 139 -6.47 -8.10 22.44
C GLU A 139 -7.14 -7.68 21.12
N LEU A 140 -8.47 -7.81 21.02
CA LEU A 140 -9.24 -7.37 19.85
C LEU A 140 -9.10 -5.88 19.58
N THR A 141 -9.09 -5.06 20.64
CA THR A 141 -8.88 -3.61 20.51
C THR A 141 -7.50 -3.30 19.97
N TYR A 142 -6.46 -3.95 20.49
CA TYR A 142 -5.09 -3.81 20.03
C TYR A 142 -4.95 -4.18 18.55
N GLU A 143 -5.55 -5.30 18.16
CA GLU A 143 -5.58 -5.74 16.77
C GLU A 143 -6.32 -4.78 15.85
N LYS A 144 -7.46 -4.27 16.31
CA LYS A 144 -8.24 -3.27 15.58
C LYS A 144 -7.41 -2.01 15.33
N MET A 145 -6.64 -1.56 16.31
CA MET A 145 -5.73 -0.43 16.12
C MET A 145 -4.63 -0.73 15.10
N LYS A 146 -4.06 -1.95 15.09
CA LYS A 146 -2.97 -2.33 14.15
C LYS A 146 -3.45 -2.31 12.71
N ILE A 147 -4.59 -2.96 12.47
CA ILE A 147 -5.18 -3.04 11.13
C ILE A 147 -5.66 -1.66 10.67
N THR A 148 -6.21 -0.85 11.57
CA THR A 148 -6.60 0.54 11.25
C THR A 148 -5.39 1.37 10.85
N TYR A 149 -4.28 1.27 11.58
CA TYR A 149 -3.03 1.96 11.24
C TYR A 149 -2.49 1.55 9.85
N ILE A 150 -2.48 0.24 9.54
CA ILE A 150 -2.09 -0.26 8.20
C ILE A 150 -2.99 0.35 7.12
N ARG A 151 -4.31 0.37 7.36
CA ARG A 151 -5.27 0.98 6.43
C ARG A 151 -4.96 2.46 6.17
N GLU A 152 -4.71 3.25 7.21
CA GLU A 152 -4.42 4.68 7.06
C GLU A 152 -3.14 4.94 6.25
N ILE A 153 -2.09 4.15 6.46
CA ILE A 153 -0.86 4.25 5.66
C ILE A 153 -1.12 3.91 4.21
N LYS A 154 -1.81 2.78 3.94
CA LYS A 154 -2.16 2.37 2.58
C LYS A 154 -2.99 3.43 1.88
N LEU A 155 -4.02 3.96 2.54
CA LEU A 155 -4.83 5.07 2.02
C LEU A 155 -4.00 6.32 1.74
N GLY A 156 -3.06 6.65 2.62
CA GLY A 156 -2.17 7.79 2.46
C GLY A 156 -1.29 7.70 1.22
N TYR A 157 -0.67 6.55 0.97
CA TYR A 157 0.14 6.34 -0.24
C TYR A 157 -0.71 6.21 -1.50
N TYR A 158 -1.81 5.47 -1.43
CA TYR A 158 -2.79 5.33 -2.51
C TYR A 158 -3.33 6.70 -2.97
N SER A 159 -3.71 7.58 -2.03
CA SER A 159 -4.21 8.93 -2.34
C SER A 159 -3.16 9.78 -3.04
N ARG A 160 -1.91 9.76 -2.56
CA ARG A 160 -0.79 10.50 -3.18
C ARG A 160 -0.50 10.00 -4.60
N SER A 161 -0.43 8.68 -4.78
CA SER A 161 -0.24 8.07 -6.08
C SER A 161 -1.37 8.46 -7.05
N THR A 162 -2.62 8.34 -6.62
CA THR A 162 -3.79 8.67 -7.46
C THR A 162 -3.76 10.14 -7.90
N LYS A 163 -3.42 11.08 -7.01
CA LYS A 163 -3.30 12.50 -7.37
C LYS A 163 -2.20 12.75 -8.40
N LEU A 164 -1.03 12.14 -8.21
CA LEU A 164 0.09 12.25 -9.17
C LEU A 164 -0.26 11.63 -10.52
N MET A 165 -0.93 10.48 -10.52
CA MET A 165 -1.39 9.82 -11.74
C MET A 165 -2.42 10.67 -12.48
N SER A 166 -3.40 11.26 -11.77
CA SER A 166 -4.36 12.18 -12.38
C SER A 166 -3.68 13.41 -12.97
N PHE A 167 -2.73 14.01 -12.25
CA PHE A 167 -1.94 15.14 -12.77
C PHE A 167 -1.14 14.74 -14.02
N TRP A 168 -0.45 13.60 -13.98
CA TRP A 168 0.29 13.03 -15.10
C TRP A 168 -0.62 12.83 -16.32
N LEU A 169 -1.78 12.19 -16.17
CA LEU A 169 -2.72 11.92 -17.25
C LEU A 169 -3.28 13.21 -17.86
N LEU A 170 -3.71 14.15 -17.02
CA LEU A 170 -4.28 15.42 -17.47
C LEU A 170 -3.24 16.25 -18.23
N LEU A 171 -2.03 16.38 -17.68
CA LEU A 171 -0.95 17.12 -18.32
C LEU A 171 -0.49 16.45 -19.62
N SER A 172 -0.36 15.11 -19.64
CA SER A 172 -0.02 14.36 -20.85
C SER A 172 -1.07 14.55 -21.95
N THR A 173 -2.35 14.48 -21.58
CA THR A 173 -3.46 14.70 -22.52
C THR A 173 -3.47 16.12 -23.05
N ALA A 174 -3.27 17.13 -22.18
CA ALA A 174 -3.20 18.52 -22.59
C ALA A 174 -2.06 18.77 -23.59
N ILE A 175 -0.86 18.29 -23.31
CA ILE A 175 0.28 18.42 -24.24
C ILE A 175 0.00 17.72 -25.56
N TYR A 176 -0.56 16.51 -25.52
CA TYR A 176 -0.92 15.77 -26.73
C TYR A 176 -1.89 16.58 -27.61
N LEU A 177 -2.95 17.13 -27.02
CA LEU A 177 -3.92 17.95 -27.74
C LEU A 177 -3.27 19.22 -28.31
N ILE A 178 -2.46 19.93 -27.54
CA ILE A 178 -1.77 21.14 -28.02
C ILE A 178 -0.85 20.79 -29.19
N ASN A 179 -0.05 19.71 -29.07
CA ASN A 179 0.83 19.27 -30.13
C ASN A 179 0.07 18.94 -31.43
N ASN A 180 -1.11 18.32 -31.32
CA ASN A 180 -1.88 17.88 -32.48
C ASN A 180 -2.72 19.01 -33.12
N PHE A 181 -3.27 19.93 -32.32
CA PHE A 181 -4.13 21.02 -32.79
C PHE A 181 -3.39 22.32 -33.11
N ILE A 182 -2.38 22.68 -32.30
CA ILE A 182 -1.64 23.94 -32.44
C ILE A 182 -0.34 23.73 -33.23
N LYS A 183 0.08 22.47 -33.45
CA LYS A 183 1.33 22.08 -34.14
C LYS A 183 2.52 22.84 -33.58
N ILE A 184 2.95 22.41 -32.39
CA ILE A 184 4.23 22.84 -31.79
C ILE A 184 5.38 22.32 -32.66
#